data_AF-A0A6P1ZZS3-F1
#
_entry.id   AF-A0A6P1ZZS3-F1
#
_cell.length_a   1.000
_cell.length_b   1.000
_cell.length_c   1.000
_cell.angle_alpha   90.00
_cell.angle_beta   90.00
_cell.angle_gamma   90.00
#
_symmetry.space_group_name_H-M   'P 1'
#
loop_
_entity.id
_entity.type
_entity.pdbx_description
1 polymer ?
#
loop_
_entity_poly.entity_id
_entity_poly.type
_entity_poly.pdbx_seq_one_letter_code
_entity_poly.pdbx_strand_id
1 'polypeptide(L)'
;MYLVASDRFINNTWIQIFTPKYHTFKLKPIAYHIAYGIASVMELIVNTILLGKESIFTRYTLGLLAFSQTLNITAAVQELGYKLRVSIEKRLDIFAKWWQEK
;
A
#
# COMPACT_ATOMS: atom_id res chain seq x y z
N MET A 1 -2.29 14.86 13.73
CA MET A 1 -2.54 13.56 13.08
C MET A 1 -1.53 13.38 11.95
N TYR A 2 -0.37 12.82 12.22
CA TYR A 2 0.61 12.48 11.18
C TYR A 2 0.15 11.21 10.46
N LEU A 3 0.41 11.06 9.15
CA LEU A 3 0.48 9.74 8.52
C LEU A 3 1.74 9.06 9.06
N VAL A 4 1.68 8.66 10.33
CA VAL A 4 2.44 7.52 10.79
C VAL A 4 1.68 6.34 10.21
N ALA A 5 2.15 5.83 9.09
CA ALA A 5 1.70 4.55 8.56
C ALA A 5 1.78 3.54 9.71
N SER A 6 0.63 3.23 10.31
CA SER A 6 0.37 2.29 11.41
C SER A 6 1.62 1.80 12.17
N ASP A 7 1.84 2.41 13.33
CA ASP A 7 3.04 2.49 14.19
C ASP A 7 3.77 1.18 14.60
N ARG A 8 3.35 -0.01 14.16
CA ARG A 8 4.08 -1.26 14.50
C ARG A 8 4.11 -2.32 13.41
N PHE A 9 3.13 -2.35 12.52
CA PHE A 9 3.05 -3.39 11.49
C PHE A 9 3.94 -3.03 10.29
N ILE A 10 3.92 -1.77 9.85
CA ILE A 10 4.59 -1.35 8.61
C ILE A 10 6.11 -1.28 8.78
N ASN A 11 6.59 -0.76 9.92
CA ASN A 11 8.02 -0.60 10.16
C ASN A 11 8.78 -1.93 10.31
N ASN A 12 8.14 -3.01 10.80
CA ASN A 12 8.84 -4.28 11.02
C ASN A 12 8.68 -5.31 9.88
N THR A 13 7.57 -5.32 9.12
CA THR A 13 7.39 -6.32 8.04
C THR A 13 7.90 -5.86 6.67
N TRP A 14 7.67 -4.60 6.28
CA TRP A 14 8.09 -4.10 4.96
C TRP A 14 9.61 -3.98 4.86
N ILE A 15 10.25 -3.51 5.92
CA ILE A 15 11.71 -3.44 6.00
C ILE A 15 12.30 -4.86 5.90
N GLN A 16 11.74 -5.87 6.58
CA GLN A 16 12.27 -7.24 6.50
C GLN A 16 12.09 -7.89 5.11
N ILE A 17 10.98 -7.62 4.41
CA ILE A 17 10.74 -8.15 3.07
C ILE A 17 11.61 -7.45 2.03
N PHE A 18 11.81 -6.12 2.13
CA PHE A 18 12.48 -5.34 1.08
C PHE A 18 13.98 -5.07 1.29
N THR A 19 14.48 -5.13 2.53
CA THR A 19 15.83 -4.63 2.87
C THR A 19 16.98 -5.57 2.48
N PRO A 20 16.90 -6.91 2.62
CA PRO A 20 18.05 -7.73 2.22
C PRO A 20 18.25 -7.83 0.72
N LYS A 21 17.21 -7.59 -0.11
CA LYS A 21 17.18 -8.16 -1.46
C LYS A 21 16.63 -7.25 -2.56
N TYR A 22 15.97 -6.12 -2.25
CA TYR A 22 15.22 -5.40 -3.30
C TYR A 22 15.20 -3.85 -3.27
N HIS A 23 15.93 -3.13 -2.40
CA HIS A 23 16.28 -1.67 -2.40
C HIS A 23 16.13 -1.04 -0.99
N THR A 24 16.97 -0.04 -0.66
CA THR A 24 16.86 0.71 0.60
C THR A 24 15.72 1.75 0.52
N PHE A 25 14.55 1.41 1.05
CA PHE A 25 13.43 2.35 1.18
C PHE A 25 13.55 3.15 2.47
N LYS A 26 13.55 4.49 2.38
CA LYS A 26 13.43 5.39 3.54
C LYS A 26 12.01 5.92 3.61
N LEU A 27 11.23 5.41 4.56
CA LEU A 27 9.89 5.93 4.84
C LEU A 27 10.02 7.29 5.52
N LYS A 28 9.32 8.31 4.99
CA LYS A 28 9.25 9.64 5.60
C LYS A 28 7.82 9.88 6.09
N PRO A 29 7.62 10.18 7.39
CA PRO A 29 6.30 10.53 7.90
C PRO A 29 5.87 11.87 7.30
N ILE A 30 4.66 11.90 6.74
CA ILE A 30 4.04 13.10 6.17
C ILE A 30 2.76 13.38 6.97
N ALA A 31 2.37 14.64 7.16
CA ALA A 31 1.12 14.91 7.85
C ALA A 31 -0.09 14.62 6.94
N TYR A 32 -1.18 14.07 7.49
CA TYR A 32 -2.35 13.65 6.71
C TYR A 32 -2.93 14.76 5.85
N HIS A 33 -3.05 15.97 6.40
CA HIS A 33 -3.58 17.13 5.69
C HIS A 33 -2.73 17.54 4.48
N ILE A 34 -1.40 17.39 4.55
CA ILE A 34 -0.49 17.67 3.44
C ILE A 34 -0.74 16.67 2.31
N ALA A 35 -0.79 15.38 2.65
CA ALA A 35 -1.06 14.33 1.67
C ALA A 35 -2.47 14.47 1.06
N TYR A 36 -3.46 14.88 1.85
CA TYR A 36 -4.82 15.13 1.37
C TYR A 36 -4.86 16.30 0.39
N GLY A 37 -4.12 17.37 0.65
CA GLY A 37 -3.95 18.49 -0.29
C GLY A 37 -3.35 18.05 -1.62
N ILE A 38 -2.26 17.27 -1.56
CA ILE A 38 -1.60 16.71 -2.76
C ILE A 38 -2.58 15.84 -3.56
N ALA A 39 -3.29 14.93 -2.88
CA ALA A 39 -4.28 14.07 -3.51
C ALA A 39 -5.42 14.86 -4.17
N SER A 40 -5.88 15.95 -3.54
CA SER A 40 -6.94 16.81 -4.06
C SER A 40 -6.50 17.55 -5.33
N VAL A 41 -5.28 18.10 -5.35
CA VAL A 41 -4.73 18.76 -6.53
C VAL A 41 -4.56 17.78 -7.69
N MET A 42 -4.09 16.56 -7.38
CA MET A 42 -3.84 15.54 -8.39
C MET A 42 -5.13 15.01 -9.02
N GLU A 43 -6.18 14.79 -8.22
CA GLU A 43 -7.53 14.49 -8.74
C GLU A 43 -8.09 15.62 -9.60
N LEU A 44 -7.88 16.88 -9.19
CA LEU A 44 -8.35 18.03 -9.95
C LEU A 44 -7.67 18.07 -11.33
N ILE A 45 -6.35 17.97 -11.37
CA ILE A 45 -5.56 17.91 -12.62
C ILE A 45 -6.02 16.78 -13.52
N VAL A 46 -6.25 15.59 -12.95
CA VAL A 46 -6.70 14.42 -13.72
C VAL A 46 -8.08 14.63 -14.33
N ASN A 47 -9.01 15.18 -13.55
CA ASN A 47 -10.36 15.45 -14.02
C ASN A 47 -10.42 16.60 -15.04
N THR A 48 -9.51 17.59 -14.95
CA THR A 48 -9.53 18.75 -15.86
C THR A 48 -8.66 18.59 -17.09
N ILE A 49 -7.49 17.95 -16.99
CA ILE A 49 -6.47 17.91 -18.05
C ILE A 49 -6.36 16.53 -18.68
N LEU A 50 -6.56 15.45 -17.90
CA LEU A 50 -6.37 14.08 -18.37
C LEU A 50 -7.68 13.35 -18.74
N LEU A 51 -8.82 14.05 -18.85
CA LEU A 51 -10.11 13.49 -19.28
C LEU A 51 -10.51 12.23 -18.49
N GLY A 52 -10.18 12.18 -17.19
CA GLY A 52 -10.55 11.05 -16.32
C GLY A 52 -9.64 9.81 -16.43
N LYS A 53 -8.43 9.94 -17.00
CA LYS A 53 -7.41 8.88 -16.93
C LYS A 53 -7.07 8.54 -15.47
N GLU A 54 -6.96 7.26 -15.11
CA GLU A 54 -6.73 6.86 -13.71
C GLU A 54 -5.50 7.55 -13.09
N SER A 55 -5.71 8.22 -11.95
CA SER A 55 -4.64 8.85 -11.18
C SER A 55 -3.88 7.81 -10.37
N ILE A 56 -2.55 7.93 -10.36
CA ILE A 56 -1.68 7.14 -9.49
C ILE A 56 -1.96 7.45 -8.00
N PHE A 57 -2.47 8.65 -7.69
CA PHE A 57 -2.72 9.09 -6.33
C PHE A 57 -4.02 9.89 -6.23
N THR A 58 -4.95 9.40 -5.42
CA THR A 58 -6.27 9.99 -5.16
C THR A 58 -6.52 10.09 -3.66
N ARG A 59 -7.53 10.85 -3.25
CA ARG A 59 -8.01 10.89 -1.86
C ARG A 59 -8.49 9.50 -1.42
N TYR A 60 -9.01 8.71 -2.35
CA TYR A 60 -9.34 7.31 -2.11
C TYR A 60 -8.09 6.47 -1.80
N THR A 61 -7.05 6.54 -2.64
CA THR A 61 -5.76 5.86 -2.40
C THR A 61 -5.10 6.35 -1.11
N LEU A 62 -5.22 7.64 -0.79
CA LEU A 62 -4.72 8.17 0.48
C LEU A 62 -5.47 7.55 1.68
N GLY A 63 -6.80 7.46 1.61
CA GLY A 63 -7.59 6.78 2.64
C GLY A 63 -7.17 5.32 2.80
N LEU A 64 -6.96 4.63 1.69
CA LEU A 64 -6.49 3.24 1.64
C LEU A 64 -5.13 3.04 2.34
N LEU A 65 -4.21 3.98 2.15
CA LEU A 65 -2.86 3.93 2.73
C LEU A 65 -2.82 4.42 4.19
N ALA A 66 -3.66 5.41 4.53
CA ALA A 66 -3.72 6.01 5.85
C ALA A 66 -4.34 5.06 6.88
N PHE A 67 -5.33 4.28 6.46
CA PHE A 67 -6.07 3.38 7.31
C PHE A 67 -5.70 1.95 6.97
N SER A 68 -5.16 1.22 7.94
CA SER A 68 -4.90 -0.21 7.79
C SER A 68 -6.20 -0.90 7.47
N GLN A 69 -6.32 -1.43 6.25
CA GLN A 69 -7.49 -2.21 5.90
C GLN A 69 -7.47 -3.53 6.66
N THR A 70 -8.65 -3.92 7.13
CA THR A 70 -8.89 -5.24 7.72
C THR A 70 -8.93 -6.28 6.60
N LEU A 71 -7.81 -6.49 5.89
CA LEU A 71 -7.65 -7.64 5.00
C LEU A 71 -7.31 -8.87 5.84
N ASN A 72 -8.15 -9.16 6.83
CA ASN A 72 -8.02 -10.34 7.67
C ASN A 72 -8.77 -11.49 7.01
N ILE A 73 -8.02 -12.48 6.54
CA ILE A 73 -8.57 -13.68 5.90
C ILE A 73 -9.07 -14.72 6.90
N THR A 74 -8.97 -14.49 8.22
CA THR A 74 -9.36 -15.44 9.26
C THR A 74 -10.80 -15.93 9.10
N ALA A 75 -11.75 -15.02 8.85
CA ALA A 75 -13.14 -15.39 8.63
C ALA A 75 -13.31 -16.29 7.39
N ALA A 76 -12.64 -15.95 6.27
CA ALA A 76 -12.68 -16.79 5.08
C ALA A 76 -12.08 -18.19 5.31
N VAL A 77 -11.00 -18.29 6.10
CA VAL A 77 -10.38 -19.57 6.44
C VAL A 77 -11.30 -20.41 7.34
N GLN A 78 -11.89 -19.79 8.35
CA GLN A 78 -12.70 -20.47 9.37
C GLN A 78 -14.10 -20.82 8.88
N GLU A 79 -14.76 -19.89 8.19
CA GLU A 79 -16.18 -20.01 7.81
C GLU A 79 -16.36 -20.60 6.41
N LEU A 80 -15.46 -20.24 5.47
CA LEU A 80 -15.57 -20.68 4.07
C LEU A 80 -14.64 -21.86 3.75
N GLY A 81 -13.89 -22.36 4.74
CA GLY A 81 -12.88 -23.41 4.54
C GLY A 81 -11.77 -22.99 3.57
N TYR A 82 -11.55 -21.69 3.38
CA TYR A 82 -10.57 -21.17 2.44
C TYR A 82 -9.16 -21.63 2.83
N LYS A 83 -8.47 -22.33 1.92
CA LYS A 83 -7.10 -22.78 2.12
C LYS A 83 -6.13 -21.89 1.35
N LEU A 84 -5.22 -21.26 2.10
CA LEU A 84 -4.16 -20.44 1.53
C LEU A 84 -3.14 -21.35 0.81
N ARG A 85 -3.14 -21.37 -0.53
CA ARG A 85 -2.22 -22.23 -1.31
C ARG A 85 -0.75 -21.81 -1.19
N VAL A 86 -0.50 -20.52 -0.95
CA VAL A 86 0.84 -19.94 -0.85
C VAL A 86 0.81 -18.89 0.26
N SER A 87 1.80 -18.88 1.14
CA SER A 87 1.89 -17.87 2.19
C SER A 87 2.02 -16.46 1.60
N ILE A 88 1.71 -15.44 2.39
CA ILE A 88 1.78 -14.04 1.96
C ILE A 88 3.22 -13.67 1.61
N GLU A 89 4.18 -14.12 2.42
CA GLU A 89 5.61 -13.88 2.26
C GLU A 89 6.13 -14.49 0.95
N LYS A 90 5.74 -15.74 0.66
CA LYS A 90 6.15 -16.42 -0.58
C LYS A 90 5.56 -15.76 -1.81
N ARG A 91 4.31 -15.27 -1.74
CA ARG A 91 3.70 -14.51 -2.85
C ARG A 91 4.39 -13.16 -3.06
N LEU A 92 4.78 -12.47 -1.99
CA LEU A 92 5.53 -11.23 -2.08
C LEU A 92 6.91 -11.44 -2.73
N ASP A 93 7.63 -12.51 -2.41
CA ASP A 93 8.90 -12.84 -3.09
C ASP A 93 8.71 -13.14 -4.59
N ILE A 94 7.66 -13.88 -4.97
CA ILE A 94 7.34 -14.14 -6.38
C ILE A 94 7.04 -12.83 -7.12
N PHE A 95 6.22 -11.96 -6.52
CA PHE A 95 5.89 -10.68 -7.10
C PHE A 95 7.12 -9.78 -7.27
N ALA A 96 7.98 -9.70 -6.25
CA ALA A 96 9.20 -8.90 -6.28
C ALA A 96 10.18 -9.36 -7.39
N LYS A 97 10.31 -10.67 -7.60
CA LYS A 97 11.13 -11.23 -8.70
C LYS A 97 10.58 -10.83 -10.07
N TRP A 98 9.28 -11.00 -10.30
CA TRP A 98 8.64 -10.61 -11.55
C TRP A 98 8.81 -9.11 -11.85
N TRP A 99 8.74 -8.26 -10.82
CA TRP A 99 8.90 -6.82 -10.98
C TRP A 99 10.32 -6.41 -11.43
N GLN A 100 11.37 -7.17 -11.06
CA GLN A 100 12.75 -6.90 -11.47
C GLN A 100 13.08 -7.35 -12.89
N GLU A 101 12.34 -8.33 -13.42
CA GLU A 101 12.53 -8.85 -14.78
C GLU A 101 11.93 -7.92 -15.86
N LYS A 102 11.27 -6.82 -15.45
CA LYS A 102 10.59 -5.86 -16.31
C LYS A 102 11.28 -4.49 -16.27
#